data_AF-A0A2C9LYW8-F1
#
_entry.id   AF-A0A2C9LYW8-F1
#
_cell.length_a   1.000
_cell.length_b   1.000
_cell.length_c   1.000
_cell.angle_alpha   90.00
_cell.angle_beta   90.00
_cell.angle_gamma   90.00
#
_symmetry.space_group_name_H-M   'P 1'
#
loop_
_entity.id
_entity.type
_entity.pdbx_description
1 polymer ?
#
loop_
_entity_poly.entity_id
_entity_poly.type
_entity_poly.pdbx_seq_one_letter_code
_entity_poly.pdbx_strand_id
1 'polypeptide(L)'
;MDDVTLSFLMMVTLLVLVALLMNQYRKYRLRHYSVPIWDSSKGHRFYMVDMFPSLTYCNVEEKRLSNGAECEACGICVDDHNMKEANKTIPCKATSIKADVLQHHWVRGNLPPYTHCLVCSIECGMHLALTDLRCAWCKNTVHDVCATKADLCDLGRFRKLIIPPHCIEVKWVGVKGTRQRRLVVKKLRHPQIDDWSPLIVIANRKSGSNDGQLILRHFRQHLNPAQ
;
A
#
# COMPACT_ATOMS: atom_id res chain seq x y z
N MET A 1 20.29 45.54 -42.41
CA MET A 1 19.77 44.80 -41.24
C MET A 1 18.26 45.01 -41.09
N ASP A 2 17.57 45.00 -42.24
CA ASP A 2 16.54 44.06 -42.67
C ASP A 2 15.43 43.76 -41.65
N ASP A 3 14.28 44.42 -41.83
CA ASP A 3 13.00 44.14 -41.17
C ASP A 3 12.65 42.64 -41.09
N VAL A 4 13.12 41.86 -42.08
CA VAL A 4 12.97 40.40 -42.12
C VAL A 4 13.68 39.72 -40.95
N THR A 5 14.88 40.18 -40.59
CA THR A 5 15.65 39.65 -39.46
C THR A 5 15.00 40.01 -38.12
N LEU A 6 14.45 41.22 -37.99
CA LEU A 6 13.72 41.65 -36.80
C LEU A 6 12.40 40.88 -36.62
N SER A 7 11.65 40.70 -37.70
CA SER A 7 10.40 39.92 -37.71
C SER A 7 10.64 38.45 -37.36
N PHE A 8 11.69 37.84 -37.91
CA PHE A 8 12.10 36.48 -37.58
C PHE A 8 12.48 36.34 -36.09
N LEU A 9 13.24 37.29 -35.54
CA LEU A 9 13.63 37.30 -34.13
C LEU A 9 12.40 37.41 -33.21
N MET A 10 11.43 38.27 -33.56
CA MET A 10 10.16 38.40 -32.85
C MET A 10 9.34 37.11 -32.89
N MET A 11 9.26 36.44 -34.04
CA MET A 11 8.57 35.16 -34.16
C MET A 11 9.21 34.08 -33.28
N VAL A 12 10.54 33.95 -33.31
CA VAL A 12 11.26 32.95 -32.50
C VAL A 12 11.09 33.22 -31.00
N THR A 13 11.21 34.47 -30.57
CA THR A 13 11.00 34.84 -29.15
C THR A 13 9.57 34.57 -28.69
N LEU A 14 8.56 34.84 -29.52
CA LEU A 14 7.17 34.53 -29.22
C LEU A 14 6.93 33.02 -29.10
N LEU A 15 7.50 32.22 -30.01
CA LEU A 15 7.42 30.75 -29.96
C LEU A 15 8.08 30.18 -28.69
N VAL A 16 9.23 30.73 -28.28
CA VAL A 16 9.91 30.35 -27.03
C VAL A 16 9.05 30.70 -25.81
N LEU A 17 8.48 31.90 -25.76
CA LEU A 17 7.57 32.32 -24.68
C LEU A 17 6.34 31.40 -24.59
N VAL A 18 5.70 31.10 -25.72
CA VAL A 18 4.57 30.17 -25.77
C VAL A 18 4.98 28.77 -25.28
N ALA A 19 6.13 28.25 -25.70
CA ALA A 19 6.64 26.96 -25.24
C ALA A 19 6.91 26.94 -23.73
N LEU A 20 7.46 28.02 -23.16
CA LEU A 20 7.69 28.17 -21.73
C LEU A 20 6.37 28.22 -20.93
N LEU A 21 5.40 29.02 -21.39
CA LEU A 21 4.07 29.11 -20.79
C LEU A 21 3.34 27.76 -20.85
N MET A 22 3.39 27.06 -22.00
CA MET A 22 2.85 25.72 -22.17
C MET A 22 3.49 24.71 -21.22
N ASN A 23 4.82 24.74 -21.06
CA ASN A 23 5.53 23.86 -20.12
C ASN A 23 5.15 24.18 -18.66
N GLN A 24 5.02 25.46 -18.31
CA GLN A 24 4.62 25.88 -16.96
C GLN A 24 3.17 25.49 -16.66
N TYR A 25 2.26 25.68 -17.62
CA TYR A 25 0.88 25.23 -17.54
C TYR A 25 0.78 23.70 -17.43
N ARG A 26 1.58 22.96 -18.21
CA ARG A 26 1.68 21.48 -18.11
C ARG A 26 2.16 21.06 -16.73
N LYS A 27 3.22 21.69 -16.20
CA LYS A 27 3.72 21.42 -14.83
C LYS A 27 2.66 21.75 -13.77
N TYR A 28 1.92 22.84 -13.94
CA TYR A 28 0.81 23.22 -13.05
C TYR A 28 -0.31 22.17 -13.07
N ARG A 29 -0.81 21.79 -14.26
CA ARG A 29 -1.81 20.73 -14.44
C ARG A 29 -1.34 19.40 -13.84
N LEU A 30 -0.10 18.99 -14.09
CA LEU A 30 0.46 17.74 -13.55
C LEU A 30 0.58 17.71 -12.03
N ARG A 31 0.69 18.87 -11.33
CA ARG A 31 0.66 18.90 -9.86
C ARG A 31 -0.69 18.44 -9.31
N HIS A 32 -1.79 18.75 -9.99
CA HIS A 32 -3.15 18.38 -9.57
C HIS A 32 -3.42 16.88 -9.68
N TYR A 33 -2.73 16.16 -10.56
CA TYR A 33 -2.92 14.71 -10.75
C TYR A 33 -1.98 13.83 -9.90
N SER A 34 -1.15 14.42 -9.02
CA SER A 34 -0.25 13.64 -8.19
C SER A 34 -0.98 12.99 -7.01
N VAL A 35 -1.15 11.67 -7.08
CA VAL A 35 -1.79 10.87 -6.01
C VAL A 35 -0.77 10.66 -4.88
N PRO A 36 -1.00 11.23 -3.68
CA PRO A 36 -0.14 10.97 -2.53
C PRO A 36 -0.33 9.53 -2.05
N ILE A 37 0.77 8.86 -1.76
CA ILE A 37 0.77 7.50 -1.22
C ILE A 37 1.37 7.48 0.18
N TRP A 38 0.92 6.54 1.00
CA TRP A 38 1.53 6.31 2.31
C TRP A 38 2.92 5.72 2.15
N ASP A 39 3.83 6.15 3.01
CA ASP A 39 5.17 5.62 3.07
C ASP A 39 5.22 4.48 4.10
N SER A 40 5.12 3.24 3.62
CA SER A 40 5.16 2.04 4.46
C SER A 40 6.47 1.87 5.22
N SER A 41 7.56 2.56 4.82
CA SER A 41 8.83 2.51 5.55
C SER A 41 8.85 3.41 6.79
N LYS A 42 7.84 4.27 6.98
CA LYS A 42 7.71 5.13 8.17
C LYS A 42 6.80 4.53 9.24
N GLY A 43 6.34 3.31 9.02
CA GLY A 43 5.46 2.59 9.92
C GLY A 43 4.07 2.33 9.33
N HIS A 44 3.21 1.87 10.21
CA HIS A 44 1.88 1.38 9.93
C HIS A 44 0.86 2.52 9.91
N ARG A 45 -0.16 2.35 9.07
CA ARG A 45 -1.38 3.15 9.16
C ARG A 45 -2.38 2.40 10.04
N PHE A 46 -2.47 2.80 11.30
CA PHE A 46 -3.36 2.20 12.27
C PHE A 46 -4.76 2.81 12.24
N TYR A 47 -5.76 1.95 12.44
CA TYR A 47 -7.14 2.31 12.70
C TYR A 47 -7.52 1.78 14.07
N MET A 48 -8.12 2.62 14.92
CA MET A 48 -8.52 2.25 16.28
C MET A 48 -9.72 1.31 16.22
N VAL A 49 -9.67 0.23 16.99
CA VAL A 49 -10.70 -0.79 17.08
C VAL A 49 -11.16 -0.85 18.53
N ASP A 50 -12.39 -0.39 18.77
CA ASP A 50 -12.96 -0.35 20.13
C ASP A 50 -13.26 -1.75 20.68
N MET A 51 -13.57 -2.70 19.80
CA MET A 51 -13.81 -4.09 20.19
C MET A 51 -13.43 -5.03 19.05
N PHE A 52 -12.46 -5.90 19.27
CA PHE A 52 -12.14 -6.97 18.34
C PHE A 52 -13.21 -8.07 18.41
N PRO A 53 -13.86 -8.43 17.28
CA PRO A 53 -14.97 -9.38 17.28
C PRO A 53 -14.51 -10.84 17.42
N SER A 54 -13.23 -11.09 17.17
CA SER A 54 -12.61 -12.42 17.24
C SER A 54 -11.46 -12.41 18.24
N LEU A 55 -11.04 -13.58 18.68
CA LEU A 55 -9.92 -13.73 19.60
C LEU A 55 -8.64 -13.21 18.95
N THR A 56 -8.26 -11.99 19.31
CA THR A 56 -7.17 -11.23 18.69
C THR A 56 -6.06 -11.03 19.71
N TYR A 57 -4.82 -11.10 19.25
CA TYR A 57 -3.62 -10.94 20.07
C TYR A 57 -2.74 -9.82 19.53
N CYS A 58 -2.06 -9.12 20.44
CA CYS A 58 -1.12 -8.05 20.14
C CYS A 58 0.14 -8.61 19.46
N ASN A 59 0.43 -8.16 18.24
CA ASN A 59 1.62 -8.56 17.48
C ASN A 59 2.97 -8.13 18.11
N VAL A 60 2.95 -7.35 19.20
CA VAL A 60 4.15 -6.93 19.95
C VAL A 60 4.30 -7.70 21.28
N GLU A 61 3.24 -7.77 22.08
CA GLU A 61 3.28 -8.39 23.43
C GLU A 61 2.67 -9.79 23.52
N GLU A 62 2.05 -10.29 22.44
CA GLU A 62 1.35 -11.57 22.35
C GLU A 62 0.20 -11.78 23.36
N LYS A 63 -0.25 -10.70 24.02
CA LYS A 63 -1.42 -10.71 24.91
C LYS A 63 -2.72 -10.55 24.12
N ARG A 64 -3.79 -11.15 24.64
CA ARG A 64 -5.14 -11.00 24.09
C ARG A 64 -5.57 -9.52 24.15
N LEU A 65 -6.14 -9.04 23.05
CA LEU A 65 -6.70 -7.70 22.91
C LEU A 65 -8.22 -7.75 23.01
N SER A 66 -8.80 -6.86 23.83
CA SER A 66 -10.21 -6.47 23.77
C SER A 66 -10.43 -5.37 22.73
N ASN A 67 -9.57 -4.37 22.79
CA ASN A 67 -9.54 -3.15 21.99
C ASN A 67 -8.08 -2.85 21.61
N GLY A 68 -7.87 -1.91 20.70
CA GLY A 68 -6.52 -1.54 20.29
C GLY A 68 -6.51 -0.86 18.93
N ALA A 69 -5.50 -1.18 18.12
CA ALA A 69 -5.36 -0.70 16.76
C ALA A 69 -5.02 -1.81 15.78
N GLU A 70 -5.60 -1.76 14.58
CA GLU A 70 -5.26 -2.65 13.47
C GLU A 70 -4.66 -1.85 12.32
N CYS A 71 -3.58 -2.36 11.72
CA CYS A 71 -3.01 -1.76 10.52
C CYS A 71 -3.94 -1.97 9.30
N GLU A 72 -4.32 -0.87 8.64
CA GLU A 72 -5.14 -0.90 7.43
C GLU A 72 -4.44 -1.56 6.22
N ALA A 73 -3.13 -1.81 6.27
CA ALA A 73 -2.35 -2.34 5.13
C ALA A 73 -1.94 -3.81 5.33
N CYS A 74 -1.22 -4.13 6.41
CA CYS A 74 -0.77 -5.50 6.68
C CYS A 74 -1.70 -6.29 7.63
N GLY A 75 -2.55 -5.62 8.40
CA GLY A 75 -3.49 -6.27 9.32
C GLY A 75 -2.86 -6.77 10.62
N ILE A 76 -1.72 -6.21 11.05
CA ILE A 76 -1.23 -6.43 12.43
C ILE A 76 -2.17 -5.74 13.42
N CYS A 77 -2.38 -6.36 14.57
CA CYS A 77 -3.17 -5.82 15.67
C CYS A 77 -2.25 -5.54 16.86
N VAL A 78 -2.39 -4.38 17.50
CA VAL A 78 -1.57 -3.98 18.63
C VAL A 78 -2.41 -3.23 19.66
N ASP A 79 -1.95 -3.22 20.91
CA ASP A 79 -2.47 -2.28 21.90
C ASP A 79 -2.05 -0.84 21.54
N ASP A 80 -2.82 0.14 22.01
CA ASP A 80 -2.65 1.58 21.76
C ASP A 80 -1.23 2.05 22.14
N HIS A 81 -0.70 1.60 23.29
CA HIS A 81 0.66 1.99 23.73
C HIS A 81 1.77 1.35 22.88
N ASN A 82 1.46 0.23 22.20
CA ASN A 82 2.43 -0.53 21.40
C ASN A 82 2.53 -0.09 19.93
N MET A 83 1.69 0.82 19.46
CA MET A 83 1.71 1.32 18.08
C MET A 83 3.09 1.87 17.66
N LYS A 84 3.78 2.57 18.57
CA LYS A 84 5.11 3.12 18.32
C LYS A 84 6.18 2.03 18.22
N GLU A 85 6.06 0.99 19.04
CA GLU A 85 7.00 -0.13 19.03
C GLU A 85 6.82 -0.97 17.77
N ALA A 86 5.57 -1.27 17.41
CA ALA A 86 5.24 -1.97 16.17
C ALA A 86 5.78 -1.27 14.90
N ASN A 87 5.77 0.06 14.88
CA ASN A 87 6.38 0.84 13.78
C ASN A 87 7.90 0.65 13.66
N LYS A 88 8.59 0.27 14.73
CA LYS A 88 10.04 0.06 14.75
C LYS A 88 10.41 -1.39 14.47
N THR A 89 9.67 -2.34 15.04
CA THR A 89 10.05 -3.75 15.09
C THR A 89 9.42 -4.58 13.97
N ILE A 90 8.25 -4.18 13.46
CA ILE A 90 7.50 -4.95 12.48
C ILE A 90 7.41 -4.17 11.17
N PRO A 91 7.95 -4.67 10.05
CA PRO A 91 7.81 -4.02 8.76
C PRO A 91 6.36 -4.06 8.28
N CYS A 92 5.89 -3.00 7.62
CA CYS A 92 4.57 -2.96 7.01
C CYS A 92 4.60 -3.50 5.56
N LYS A 93 3.42 -3.81 5.01
CA LYS A 93 3.19 -4.17 3.61
C LYS A 93 3.76 -3.08 2.68
N ALA A 94 4.75 -3.43 1.86
CA ALA A 94 5.48 -2.47 1.04
C ALA A 94 4.67 -1.95 -0.16
N THR A 95 4.59 -0.63 -0.35
CA THR A 95 3.90 -0.05 -1.52
C THR A 95 4.60 -0.36 -2.86
N SER A 96 5.93 -0.38 -2.85
CA SER A 96 6.78 -0.57 -4.02
C SER A 96 8.03 -1.35 -3.64
N ILE A 97 8.47 -2.26 -4.51
CA ILE A 97 9.70 -3.01 -4.35
C ILE A 97 10.56 -2.87 -5.61
N LYS A 98 11.89 -2.98 -5.43
CA LYS A 98 12.85 -2.96 -6.55
C LYS A 98 13.09 -4.34 -7.17
N ALA A 99 12.86 -5.40 -6.40
CA ALA A 99 13.01 -6.77 -6.87
C ALA A 99 11.93 -7.09 -7.91
N ASP A 100 12.27 -7.94 -8.88
CA ASP A 100 11.34 -8.35 -9.94
C ASP A 100 10.35 -9.42 -9.47
N VAL A 101 10.70 -10.16 -8.41
CA VAL A 101 9.83 -11.16 -7.78
C VAL A 101 9.29 -10.64 -6.44
N LEU A 102 8.04 -11.00 -6.14
CA LEU A 102 7.41 -10.68 -4.86
C LEU A 102 7.54 -11.87 -3.91
N GLN A 103 8.15 -11.64 -2.76
CA GLN A 103 8.13 -12.60 -1.66
C GLN A 103 6.87 -12.44 -0.79
N HIS A 104 6.49 -13.50 -0.10
CA HIS A 104 5.42 -13.41 0.90
C HIS A 104 5.78 -12.42 2.01
N HIS A 105 4.81 -11.58 2.37
CA HIS A 105 4.91 -10.72 3.56
C HIS A 105 4.11 -11.38 4.68
N TRP A 106 4.77 -12.28 5.41
CA TRP A 106 4.16 -13.04 6.49
C TRP A 106 3.88 -12.17 7.71
N VAL A 107 2.63 -12.21 8.18
CA VAL A 107 2.17 -11.59 9.43
C VAL A 107 1.77 -12.72 10.37
N ARG A 108 2.29 -12.69 11.60
CA ARG A 108 2.08 -13.75 12.59
C ARG A 108 0.69 -13.67 13.23
N GLY A 109 0.04 -14.82 13.36
CA GLY A 109 -1.20 -15.01 14.10
C GLY A 109 -2.40 -14.20 13.61
N ASN A 110 -3.45 -14.19 14.43
CA ASN A 110 -4.76 -13.60 14.10
C ASN A 110 -5.31 -14.13 12.76
N LEU A 111 -5.15 -15.45 12.56
CA LEU A 111 -5.60 -16.13 11.34
C LEU A 111 -7.14 -16.21 11.32
N PRO A 112 -7.77 -16.11 10.14
CA PRO A 112 -9.18 -16.45 10.00
C PRO A 112 -9.43 -17.91 10.38
N PRO A 113 -10.65 -18.22 10.88
CA PRO A 113 -11.02 -19.60 11.20
C PRO A 113 -11.06 -20.46 9.94
N TYR A 114 -10.85 -21.78 10.10
CA TYR A 114 -10.94 -22.78 9.03
C TYR A 114 -9.98 -22.53 7.86
N THR A 115 -8.79 -22.00 8.14
CA THR A 115 -7.75 -21.77 7.13
C THR A 115 -6.77 -22.94 7.08
N HIS A 116 -6.24 -23.24 5.90
CA HIS A 116 -5.37 -24.39 5.67
C HIS A 116 -4.00 -23.92 5.17
N CYS A 117 -2.96 -24.61 5.61
CA CYS A 117 -1.58 -24.33 5.25
C CYS A 117 -1.38 -24.47 3.74
N LEU A 118 -0.77 -23.46 3.12
CA LEU A 118 -0.41 -23.45 1.70
C LEU A 118 0.49 -24.63 1.29
N VAL A 119 1.27 -25.19 2.24
CA VAL A 119 2.30 -26.19 1.94
C VAL A 119 1.83 -27.61 2.22
N CYS A 120 1.25 -27.88 3.40
CA CYS A 120 0.85 -29.23 3.82
C CYS A 120 -0.67 -29.45 3.79
N SER A 121 -1.47 -28.42 3.50
CA SER A 121 -2.93 -28.47 3.47
C SER A 121 -3.61 -28.87 4.78
N ILE A 122 -2.88 -28.89 5.91
CA ILE A 122 -3.42 -29.09 7.26
C ILE A 122 -3.90 -27.74 7.82
N GLU A 123 -4.91 -27.76 8.68
CA GLU A 123 -5.48 -26.57 9.33
C GLU A 123 -4.44 -25.73 10.09
N CYS A 124 -4.55 -24.41 9.97
CA CYS A 124 -3.73 -23.41 10.68
C CYS A 124 -4.59 -22.64 11.70
N GLY A 125 -3.95 -21.99 12.66
CA GLY A 125 -4.61 -21.12 13.63
C GLY A 125 -5.39 -21.87 14.72
N MET A 126 -5.02 -23.13 14.96
CA MET A 126 -5.67 -23.98 15.97
C MET A 126 -5.28 -23.63 17.41
N HIS A 127 -4.18 -22.91 17.60
CA HIS A 127 -3.71 -22.50 18.91
C HIS A 127 -4.27 -21.12 19.30
N LEU A 128 -4.66 -20.97 20.57
CA LEU A 128 -5.12 -19.71 21.15
C LEU A 128 -3.92 -18.80 21.49
N ALA A 129 -3.10 -18.49 20.48
CA ALA A 129 -1.88 -17.68 20.58
C ALA A 129 -1.49 -17.11 19.20
N LEU A 130 -0.50 -16.20 19.17
CA LEU A 130 0.13 -15.77 17.91
C LEU A 130 1.03 -16.88 17.35
N THR A 131 0.41 -17.80 16.64
CA THR A 131 1.06 -18.89 15.92
C THR A 131 0.63 -18.86 14.47
N ASP A 132 1.42 -19.51 13.63
CA ASP A 132 1.23 -19.54 12.19
C ASP A 132 1.26 -18.14 11.56
N LEU A 133 1.23 -18.11 10.24
CA LEU A 133 1.50 -16.92 9.46
C LEU A 133 0.44 -16.75 8.39
N ARG A 134 0.07 -15.50 8.14
CA ARG A 134 -0.81 -15.09 7.03
C ARG A 134 -0.09 -14.07 6.17
N CYS A 135 -0.05 -14.30 4.86
CA CYS A 135 0.58 -13.34 3.96
C CYS A 135 -0.33 -12.12 3.74
N ALA A 136 0.18 -10.90 3.96
CA ALA A 136 -0.60 -9.67 3.78
C ALA A 136 -1.02 -9.38 2.33
N TRP A 137 -0.38 -10.02 1.34
CA TRP A 137 -0.72 -9.94 -0.08
C TRP A 137 -1.75 -10.98 -0.49
N CYS A 138 -1.32 -12.23 -0.72
CA CYS A 138 -2.20 -13.30 -1.23
C CYS A 138 -3.24 -13.83 -0.23
N LYS A 139 -3.12 -13.50 1.06
CA LYS A 139 -3.98 -13.99 2.15
C LYS A 139 -3.87 -15.49 2.46
N ASN A 140 -2.97 -16.22 1.80
CA ASN A 140 -2.67 -17.61 2.17
C ASN A 140 -2.10 -17.67 3.59
N THR A 141 -2.39 -18.78 4.28
CA THR A 141 -1.86 -19.10 5.59
C THR A 141 -0.83 -20.21 5.50
N VAL A 142 0.08 -20.27 6.47
CA VAL A 142 1.13 -21.27 6.52
C VAL A 142 1.55 -21.49 7.98
N HIS A 143 1.91 -22.73 8.34
CA HIS A 143 2.53 -22.99 9.63
C HIS A 143 3.92 -22.34 9.71
N ASP A 144 4.38 -22.00 10.91
CA ASP A 144 5.70 -21.41 11.14
C ASP A 144 6.83 -22.21 10.47
N VAL A 145 6.82 -23.54 10.63
CA VAL A 145 7.83 -24.45 10.03
C VAL A 145 7.68 -24.65 8.52
N CYS A 146 6.52 -24.34 7.98
CA CYS A 146 6.23 -24.47 6.54
C CYS A 146 6.57 -23.20 5.76
N ALA A 147 6.69 -22.05 6.43
CA ALA A 147 6.88 -20.76 5.78
C ALA A 147 8.15 -20.69 4.92
N THR A 148 9.23 -21.37 5.33
CA THR A 148 10.49 -21.45 4.59
C THR A 148 10.40 -22.26 3.29
N LYS A 149 9.28 -22.96 3.06
CA LYS A 149 9.01 -23.70 1.82
C LYS A 149 8.13 -22.90 0.85
N ALA A 150 7.70 -21.69 1.24
CA ALA A 150 6.78 -20.84 0.49
C ALA A 150 7.34 -19.41 0.39
N ASP A 151 8.29 -19.23 -0.53
CA ASP A 151 9.03 -17.97 -0.65
C ASP A 151 8.35 -16.95 -1.58
N LEU A 152 7.70 -17.42 -2.66
CA LEU A 152 7.20 -16.57 -3.74
C LEU A 152 5.68 -16.37 -3.65
N CYS A 153 5.26 -15.10 -3.58
CA CYS A 153 3.87 -14.72 -3.51
C CYS A 153 3.30 -14.40 -4.89
N ASP A 154 2.20 -15.06 -5.23
CA ASP A 154 1.46 -14.92 -6.48
C ASP A 154 0.31 -13.88 -6.43
N LEU A 155 0.23 -13.11 -5.32
CA LEU A 155 -0.86 -12.18 -4.98
C LEU A 155 -2.25 -12.86 -4.77
N GLY A 156 -2.33 -14.18 -4.84
CA GLY A 156 -3.52 -14.98 -4.55
C GLY A 156 -4.72 -14.70 -5.44
N ARG A 157 -5.91 -15.01 -4.94
CA ARG A 157 -7.18 -14.93 -5.69
C ARG A 157 -7.50 -13.55 -6.28
N PHE A 158 -6.98 -12.47 -5.68
CA PHE A 158 -7.25 -11.11 -6.13
C PHE A 158 -6.12 -10.54 -7.01
N ARG A 159 -5.16 -11.35 -7.48
CA ARG A 159 -4.00 -10.91 -8.27
C ARG A 159 -4.35 -10.03 -9.47
N LYS A 160 -5.49 -10.26 -10.13
CA LYS A 160 -5.95 -9.47 -11.28
C LYS A 160 -6.36 -8.05 -10.90
N LEU A 161 -6.73 -7.81 -9.64
CA LEU A 161 -7.21 -6.52 -9.12
C LEU A 161 -6.11 -5.70 -8.42
N ILE A 162 -5.01 -6.35 -8.05
CA ILE A 162 -3.92 -5.76 -7.30
C ILE A 162 -2.88 -5.21 -8.28
N ILE A 163 -2.39 -3.99 -8.05
CA ILE A 163 -1.18 -3.51 -8.71
C ILE A 163 0.03 -4.12 -8.00
N PRO A 164 0.81 -5.02 -8.64
CA PRO A 164 1.93 -5.67 -7.95
C PRO A 164 2.96 -4.62 -7.50
N PRO A 165 3.56 -4.77 -6.30
CA PRO A 165 4.50 -3.77 -5.78
C PRO A 165 5.78 -3.64 -6.64
N HIS A 166 6.18 -4.67 -7.39
CA HIS A 166 7.29 -4.59 -8.36
C HIS A 166 6.91 -3.81 -9.63
N CYS A 167 5.61 -3.56 -9.86
CA CYS A 167 5.11 -2.80 -11.00
C CYS A 167 4.93 -1.30 -10.70
N ILE A 168 5.13 -0.85 -9.45
CA ILE A 168 5.00 0.56 -9.07
C ILE A 168 6.37 1.18 -8.84
N GLU A 169 6.65 2.27 -9.52
CA GLU A 169 7.78 3.15 -9.21
C GLU A 169 7.25 4.38 -8.46
N VAL A 170 7.86 4.69 -7.31
CA VAL A 170 7.49 5.83 -6.46
C VAL A 170 8.59 6.88 -6.45
N LYS A 171 8.23 8.16 -6.26
CA LYS A 171 9.19 9.25 -6.08
C LYS A 171 8.77 10.20 -4.99
N TRP A 172 9.75 10.81 -4.34
CA TRP A 172 9.53 11.95 -3.45
C TRP A 172 9.32 13.22 -4.26
N VAL A 173 8.30 14.00 -3.90
CA VAL A 173 8.08 15.35 -4.40
C VAL A 173 7.95 16.31 -3.22
N GLY A 174 8.25 17.59 -3.44
CA GLY A 174 8.30 18.60 -2.39
C GLY A 174 9.66 18.71 -1.69
N VAL A 175 9.83 19.76 -0.90
CA VAL A 175 11.11 20.10 -0.28
C VAL A 175 11.36 19.26 0.98
N LYS A 176 12.55 18.68 1.10
CA LYS A 176 12.97 17.91 2.29
C LYS A 176 12.84 18.76 3.56
N GLY A 177 12.26 18.20 4.62
CA GLY A 177 12.02 18.91 5.88
C GLY A 177 10.72 19.72 5.92
N THR A 178 9.99 19.83 4.82
CA THR A 178 8.70 20.55 4.78
C THR A 178 7.50 19.61 4.81
N ARG A 179 6.35 20.12 5.27
CA ARG A 179 5.05 19.41 5.18
C ARG A 179 4.60 19.12 3.74
N GLN A 180 5.22 19.77 2.75
CA GLN A 180 4.95 19.53 1.33
C GLN A 180 5.61 18.26 0.80
N ARG A 181 6.56 17.66 1.55
CA ARG A 181 7.23 16.42 1.12
C ARG A 181 6.26 15.25 1.18
N ARG A 182 5.93 14.70 0.02
CA ARG A 182 5.04 13.55 -0.12
C ARG A 182 5.60 12.53 -1.09
N LEU A 183 5.28 11.27 -0.85
CA LEU A 183 5.57 10.18 -1.76
C LEU A 183 4.43 10.10 -2.78
N VAL A 184 4.76 9.97 -4.07
CA VAL A 184 3.78 9.88 -5.16
C VAL A 184 4.17 8.78 -6.13
N VAL A 185 3.18 8.25 -6.85
CA VAL A 185 3.43 7.32 -7.96
C VAL A 185 4.14 8.08 -9.09
N LYS A 186 5.28 7.55 -9.54
CA LYS A 186 6.06 8.07 -10.68
C LYS A 186 5.67 7.39 -11.97
N LYS A 187 5.63 6.06 -11.96
CA LYS A 187 5.39 5.22 -13.14
C LYS A 187 4.76 3.90 -12.70
N LEU A 188 3.90 3.37 -13.56
CA LEU A 188 3.39 2.02 -13.47
C LEU A 188 3.93 1.19 -14.64
N ARG A 189 4.26 -0.07 -14.39
CA ARG A 189 4.61 -1.06 -15.41
C ARG A 189 3.49 -2.07 -15.50
N HIS A 190 3.15 -2.51 -16.71
CA HIS A 190 2.14 -3.55 -16.90
C HIS A 190 2.71 -4.89 -16.39
N PRO A 191 2.00 -5.62 -15.51
CA PRO A 191 2.44 -6.94 -15.05
C PRO A 191 2.21 -8.01 -16.12
N GLN A 192 2.91 -9.14 -15.98
CA GLN A 192 2.67 -10.35 -16.79
C GLN A 192 1.55 -11.19 -16.15
N ILE A 193 0.33 -10.63 -16.09
CA ILE A 193 -0.86 -11.27 -15.52
C ILE A 193 -1.98 -11.18 -16.55
N ASP A 194 -2.52 -12.32 -16.96
CA ASP A 194 -3.63 -12.39 -17.91
C ASP A 194 -4.90 -11.75 -17.34
N ASP A 195 -5.59 -10.97 -18.18
CA ASP A 195 -6.78 -10.17 -17.84
C ASP A 195 -6.59 -9.28 -16.60
N TRP A 196 -5.39 -8.74 -16.41
CA TRP A 196 -5.13 -7.81 -15.31
C TRP A 196 -5.97 -6.54 -15.46
N SER A 197 -6.80 -6.26 -14.44
CA SER A 197 -7.72 -5.13 -14.39
C SER A 197 -7.70 -4.57 -12.97
N PRO A 198 -6.76 -3.63 -12.65
CA PRO A 198 -6.57 -3.14 -11.30
C PRO A 198 -7.82 -2.41 -10.79
N LEU A 199 -8.20 -2.68 -9.55
CA LEU A 199 -9.34 -2.02 -8.90
C LEU A 199 -8.90 -0.69 -8.28
N ILE A 200 -9.64 0.38 -8.59
CA ILE A 200 -9.49 1.69 -7.92
C ILE A 200 -10.75 1.90 -7.08
N VAL A 201 -10.57 2.19 -5.79
CA VAL A 201 -11.68 2.36 -4.84
C VAL A 201 -11.75 3.80 -4.38
N ILE A 202 -12.86 4.47 -4.69
CA ILE A 202 -13.12 5.84 -4.27
C ILE A 202 -14.37 5.81 -3.39
N ALA A 203 -14.25 6.31 -2.16
CA ALA A 203 -15.38 6.44 -1.25
C ALA A 203 -15.40 7.80 -0.59
N ASN A 204 -16.58 8.41 -0.51
CA ASN A 204 -16.78 9.62 0.27
C ASN A 204 -16.91 9.24 1.75
N ARG A 205 -15.98 9.73 2.58
CA ARG A 205 -15.93 9.44 4.02
C ARG A 205 -16.93 10.26 4.86
N LYS A 206 -17.64 11.22 4.25
CA LYS A 206 -18.53 12.17 4.96
C LYS A 206 -19.99 12.05 4.56
N SER A 207 -20.35 11.07 3.73
CA SER A 207 -21.72 10.88 3.26
C SER A 207 -22.38 9.72 3.99
N GLY A 208 -23.69 9.83 4.24
CA GLY A 208 -24.51 8.76 4.79
C GLY A 208 -24.08 8.32 6.20
N SER A 209 -23.97 7.01 6.41
CA SER A 209 -23.52 6.39 7.67
C SER A 209 -22.06 6.66 8.02
N ASN A 210 -21.29 7.35 7.16
CA ASN A 210 -19.84 7.56 7.28
C ASN A 210 -19.00 6.26 7.18
N ASP A 211 -19.58 5.16 6.72
CA ASP A 211 -18.90 3.87 6.54
C ASP A 211 -17.86 3.87 5.41
N GLY A 212 -17.78 4.95 4.63
CA GLY A 212 -16.79 5.09 3.56
C GLY A 212 -15.36 4.89 4.05
N GLN A 213 -15.05 5.26 5.30
CA GLN A 213 -13.74 4.96 5.88
C GLN A 213 -13.53 3.47 6.16
N LEU A 214 -14.53 2.79 6.69
CA LEU A 214 -14.50 1.36 6.98
C LEU A 214 -14.33 0.53 5.68
N ILE A 215 -15.08 0.88 4.64
CA ILE A 215 -14.97 0.25 3.31
C ILE A 215 -13.54 0.40 2.76
N LEU A 216 -13.01 1.63 2.77
CA LEU A 216 -11.65 1.89 2.28
C LEU A 216 -10.59 1.11 3.05
N ARG A 217 -10.75 0.96 4.38
CA ARG A 217 -9.86 0.14 5.21
C ARG A 217 -9.84 -1.32 4.75
N HIS A 218 -11.00 -1.93 4.53
CA HIS A 218 -11.07 -3.33 4.06
C HIS A 218 -10.36 -3.53 2.72
N PHE A 219 -10.51 -2.58 1.78
CA PHE A 219 -9.81 -2.64 0.50
C PHE A 219 -8.30 -2.42 0.63
N ARG A 220 -7.82 -1.50 1.49
CA ARG A 220 -6.38 -1.28 1.69
C ARG A 220 -5.63 -2.51 2.20
N GLN A 221 -6.30 -3.37 2.95
CA GLN A 221 -5.68 -4.63 3.37
C GLN A 221 -5.45 -5.58 2.19
N HIS A 222 -6.33 -5.56 1.18
CA HIS A 222 -6.26 -6.46 0.02
C HIS A 222 -5.40 -5.89 -1.11
N LEU A 223 -5.64 -4.63 -1.47
CA LEU A 223 -4.99 -3.94 -2.58
C LEU A 223 -3.60 -3.43 -2.21
N ASN A 224 -2.85 -2.96 -3.21
CA ASN A 224 -1.60 -2.25 -2.95
C ASN A 224 -1.91 -0.94 -2.19
N PRO A 225 -1.13 -0.53 -1.17
CA PRO A 225 -1.34 0.75 -0.48
C PRO A 225 -1.31 2.02 -1.36
N ALA A 226 -0.84 1.91 -2.61
CA ALA A 226 -0.92 2.98 -3.61
C ALA A 226 -2.28 3.08 -4.34
N GLN A 227 -3.13 2.05 -4.25
CA GLN A 227 -4.51 2.01 -4.75
C GLN A 227 -5.48 2.58 -3.72
#